data_AF-A0A069P6Y9-F1
#
_entry.id   AF-A0A069P6Y9-F1
#
_cell.length_a   1.000
_cell.length_b   1.000
_cell.length_c   1.000
_cell.angle_alpha   90.00
_cell.angle_beta   90.00
_cell.angle_gamma   90.00
#
_symmetry.space_group_name_H-M   'P 1'
#
loop_
_entity.id
_entity.type
_entity.pdbx_description
1 polymer ?
#
loop_
_entity_poly.entity_id
_entity_poly.type
_entity_poly.pdbx_seq_one_letter_code
_entity_poly.pdbx_strand_id
1 'polypeptide(L)'
;MDANPFAKMQRLGRALMLPIAVLPVAGLLLRLGQPDVFNIKMIADAGDAIFSNLPLLFAIGVAVGFAKDNNGTAGLAGAIGYLIETAVMKDIDAKLNMGVLSGIIAGMVAGYMYNRFKDIKLPEYLAFFGGKRFVPIATGVACLFLGILLGFVWKPVQLGIDTAGNWLTTAGALGTFVFGVLNRILLATGLHHIINSLAWFVFGSYTPADGGAVVHGDLHRFFAGDKSAGGFMTGFFPIMMFGLPAACLAMFHEAPKERRAVVGGLLFSMALTAFLTGVTEPIEYSFMFLAPVLYGIHAVLTGLSLAICSALGIHLGFTFSAGAIDYVLNYGLSQRGWMAIPLGLVYGIVYYGLFRFFIRKFNMATPGREPATTDAQTDATPAGGFVPGETVPAAASTRAGKYIAALGGASNLTLVDACTTRLRLSVVDAEAVSEPQLKTIGARGVLKRGKTSVQVIIGPEADLIADEIRGELEHSSTRGATPASSAPAQPVAAASVADQTAGPLDPDPLRWIAVFGGATNVVSLDAVAQTRLRVVVRDPSSVDRQRLSQLDVAWVSADTFHIVVGAAAQRYAAQLSTRLTGNGGGAAPMPA
;
A
#
# COMPACT_ATOMS: atom_id res chain seq x y z
N MET A 1 12.88 13.61 -19.48
CA MET A 1 11.63 13.33 -20.23
C MET A 1 12.06 12.27 -21.23
N ASP A 2 11.76 10.99 -21.07
CA ASP A 2 10.43 10.39 -21.02
C ASP A 2 10.41 9.13 -20.13
N ALA A 3 9.57 9.11 -19.11
CA ALA A 3 9.25 7.86 -18.44
C ALA A 3 8.45 6.99 -19.43
N ASN A 4 8.91 5.76 -19.66
CA ASN A 4 8.24 4.71 -20.44
C ASN A 4 6.72 4.75 -20.17
N PRO A 5 5.84 4.83 -21.20
CA PRO A 5 4.38 4.85 -21.03
C PRO A 5 3.87 3.74 -20.11
N PHE A 6 4.52 2.58 -20.15
CA PHE A 6 4.25 1.46 -19.26
C PHE A 6 4.49 1.79 -17.78
N ALA A 7 5.58 2.49 -17.46
CA ALA A 7 5.89 2.89 -16.09
C ALA A 7 4.88 3.92 -15.53
N LYS A 8 4.37 4.82 -16.38
CA LYS A 8 3.29 5.76 -15.99
C LYS A 8 2.00 5.04 -15.65
N MET A 9 1.61 4.08 -16.49
CA MET A 9 0.40 3.27 -16.28
C MET A 9 0.52 2.39 -15.02
N GLN A 10 1.70 1.81 -14.78
CA GLN A 10 2.00 1.03 -13.60
C GLN A 10 1.96 1.88 -12.30
N ARG A 11 2.45 3.12 -12.36
CA ARG A 11 2.35 4.08 -11.25
C ARG A 11 0.90 4.43 -10.92
N LEU A 12 0.08 4.63 -11.95
CA LEU A 12 -1.35 4.85 -11.78
C LEU A 12 -1.99 3.64 -11.08
N GLY A 13 -1.77 2.42 -11.56
CA GLY A 13 -2.28 1.21 -10.93
C GLY A 13 -1.92 1.10 -9.44
N ARG A 14 -0.69 1.43 -9.05
CA ARG A 14 -0.28 1.45 -7.64
C ARG A 14 -0.99 2.52 -6.83
N ALA A 15 -1.13 3.74 -7.38
CA ALA A 15 -1.80 4.83 -6.70
C ALA A 15 -3.29 4.53 -6.41
N LEU A 16 -3.91 3.66 -7.20
CA LEU A 16 -5.27 3.18 -6.98
C LEU A 16 -5.37 2.15 -5.83
N MET A 17 -4.28 1.52 -5.38
CA MET A 17 -4.33 0.47 -4.34
C MET A 17 -4.68 1.02 -2.97
N LEU A 18 -4.18 2.22 -2.61
CA LEU A 18 -4.42 2.83 -1.30
C LEU A 18 -5.92 3.01 -0.96
N PRO A 19 -6.76 3.61 -1.83
CA PRO A 19 -8.19 3.73 -1.55
C PRO A 19 -8.91 2.37 -1.60
N ILE A 20 -8.43 1.44 -2.43
CA ILE A 20 -9.02 0.11 -2.60
C ILE A 20 -8.79 -0.78 -1.37
N ALA A 21 -7.66 -0.60 -0.67
CA ALA A 21 -7.33 -1.35 0.54
C ALA A 21 -8.35 -1.17 1.68
N VAL A 22 -9.20 -0.13 1.62
CA VAL A 22 -10.25 0.14 2.61
C VAL A 22 -11.55 -0.63 2.31
N LEU A 23 -11.76 -1.05 1.05
CA LEU A 23 -12.97 -1.75 0.62
C LEU A 23 -13.30 -3.04 1.38
N PRO A 24 -12.33 -3.89 1.78
CA PRO A 24 -12.66 -5.08 2.58
C PRO A 24 -13.33 -4.75 3.90
N VAL A 25 -12.80 -3.75 4.62
CA VAL A 25 -13.40 -3.33 5.89
C VAL A 25 -14.75 -2.68 5.65
N ALA A 26 -14.87 -1.81 4.63
CA ALA A 26 -16.13 -1.18 4.27
C ALA A 26 -17.22 -2.20 3.94
N GLY A 27 -16.87 -3.20 3.14
CA GLY A 27 -17.74 -4.28 2.73
C GLY A 27 -18.20 -5.16 3.88
N LEU A 28 -17.26 -5.57 4.74
CA LEU A 28 -17.59 -6.33 5.94
C LEU A 28 -18.49 -5.54 6.88
N LEU A 29 -18.18 -4.27 7.16
CA LEU A 29 -19.04 -3.43 8.00
C LEU A 29 -20.45 -3.31 7.39
N LEU A 30 -20.53 -2.96 6.10
CA LEU A 30 -21.80 -2.82 5.40
C LEU A 30 -22.63 -4.10 5.51
N ARG A 31 -22.00 -5.26 5.28
CA ARG A 31 -22.69 -6.54 5.22
C ARG A 31 -23.07 -7.09 6.60
N LEU A 32 -22.16 -7.03 7.56
CA LEU A 32 -22.40 -7.52 8.93
C LEU A 32 -23.52 -6.75 9.61
N GLY A 33 -23.69 -5.46 9.29
CA GLY A 33 -24.76 -4.64 9.83
C GLY A 33 -26.15 -4.88 9.23
N GLN A 34 -26.29 -5.65 8.15
CA GLN A 34 -27.59 -5.86 7.47
C GLN A 34 -28.59 -6.63 8.34
N PRO A 35 -29.92 -6.43 8.14
CA PRO A 35 -30.97 -7.09 8.92
C PRO A 35 -30.93 -8.61 8.92
N ASP A 36 -30.44 -9.22 7.85
CA ASP A 36 -30.36 -10.67 7.66
C ASP A 36 -29.05 -11.30 8.17
N VAL A 37 -28.12 -10.50 8.72
CA VAL A 37 -26.86 -10.99 9.32
C VAL A 37 -26.84 -10.77 10.83
N PHE A 38 -26.45 -9.58 11.30
CA PHE A 38 -26.49 -9.23 12.73
C PHE A 38 -27.53 -8.15 13.06
N ASN A 39 -28.13 -7.52 12.05
CA ASN A 39 -29.14 -6.46 12.22
C ASN A 39 -28.66 -5.27 13.08
N ILE A 40 -27.47 -4.75 12.76
CA ILE A 40 -26.85 -3.62 13.48
C ILE A 40 -26.66 -2.46 12.50
N LYS A 41 -27.70 -1.62 12.36
CA LYS A 41 -27.75 -0.51 11.39
C LYS A 41 -26.52 0.41 11.46
N MET A 42 -26.02 0.72 12.66
CA MET A 42 -24.84 1.58 12.82
C MET A 42 -23.59 1.02 12.13
N ILE A 43 -23.42 -0.30 12.10
CA ILE A 43 -22.30 -0.96 11.41
C ILE A 43 -22.53 -0.89 9.90
N ALA A 44 -23.77 -1.11 9.43
CA ALA A 44 -24.11 -1.00 8.02
C ALA A 44 -23.83 0.42 7.49
N ASP A 45 -24.30 1.45 8.21
CA ASP A 45 -24.11 2.85 7.88
C ASP A 45 -22.61 3.23 7.85
N ALA A 46 -21.80 2.66 8.74
CA ALA A 46 -20.35 2.89 8.76
C ALA A 46 -19.65 2.35 7.50
N GLY A 47 -20.08 1.18 7.00
CA GLY A 47 -19.60 0.63 5.74
C GLY A 47 -20.05 1.45 4.54
N ASP A 48 -21.33 1.83 4.50
CA ASP A 48 -21.91 2.64 3.42
C ASP A 48 -21.23 4.01 3.28
N ALA A 49 -20.87 4.65 4.40
CA ALA A 49 -20.18 5.93 4.39
C ALA A 49 -18.89 5.92 3.55
N ILE A 50 -18.19 4.78 3.48
CA ILE A 50 -16.98 4.62 2.66
C ILE A 50 -17.34 4.51 1.17
N PHE A 51 -18.34 3.69 0.82
CA PHE A 51 -18.82 3.54 -0.57
C PHE A 51 -19.39 4.85 -1.11
N SER A 52 -20.17 5.57 -0.30
CA SER A 52 -20.76 6.87 -0.64
C SER A 52 -19.71 7.97 -0.90
N ASN A 53 -18.49 7.82 -0.37
CA ASN A 53 -17.38 8.76 -0.55
C ASN A 53 -16.25 8.21 -1.42
N LEU A 54 -16.50 7.14 -2.17
CA LEU A 54 -15.47 6.46 -2.96
C LEU A 54 -14.69 7.40 -3.89
N PRO A 55 -15.31 8.30 -4.70
CA PRO A 55 -14.56 9.20 -5.57
C PRO A 55 -13.59 10.12 -4.81
N LEU A 56 -14.00 10.64 -3.65
CA LEU A 56 -13.16 11.48 -2.80
C LEU A 56 -11.96 10.69 -2.26
N LEU A 57 -12.18 9.45 -1.81
CA LEU A 57 -11.11 8.58 -1.34
C LEU A 57 -10.10 8.28 -2.46
N PHE A 58 -10.58 8.08 -3.70
CA PHE A 58 -9.70 7.95 -4.86
C PHE A 58 -8.91 9.23 -5.15
N ALA A 59 -9.51 10.41 -5.02
CA ALA A 59 -8.78 11.67 -5.18
C ALA A 59 -7.63 11.81 -4.19
N ILE A 60 -7.87 11.48 -2.91
CA ILE A 60 -6.86 11.50 -1.86
C ILE A 60 -5.78 10.46 -2.16
N GLY A 61 -6.19 9.21 -2.35
CA GLY A 61 -5.28 8.08 -2.49
C GLY A 61 -4.40 8.17 -3.73
N VAL A 62 -4.97 8.55 -4.87
CA VAL A 62 -4.22 8.75 -6.11
C VAL A 62 -3.25 9.92 -5.97
N ALA A 63 -3.64 11.03 -5.34
CA ALA A 63 -2.74 12.15 -5.14
C ALA A 63 -1.52 11.79 -4.27
N VAL A 64 -1.76 11.05 -3.18
CA VAL A 64 -0.68 10.52 -2.32
C VAL A 64 0.23 9.59 -3.12
N GLY A 65 -0.31 8.60 -3.83
CA GLY A 65 0.49 7.67 -4.62
C GLY A 65 1.24 8.31 -5.81
N PHE A 66 0.77 9.45 -6.31
CA PHE A 66 1.48 10.25 -7.32
C PHE A 66 2.50 11.21 -6.72
N ALA A 67 2.47 11.52 -5.43
CA ALA A 67 3.52 12.30 -4.78
C ALA A 67 4.80 11.45 -4.68
N LYS A 68 5.97 11.99 -5.07
CA LYS A 68 7.24 11.24 -5.04
C LYS A 68 7.62 10.73 -3.63
N ASP A 69 7.14 11.42 -2.61
CA ASP A 69 7.40 11.20 -1.19
C ASP A 69 6.15 10.74 -0.43
N ASN A 70 5.07 10.33 -1.13
CA ASN A 70 3.78 9.93 -0.54
C ASN A 70 3.22 10.92 0.50
N ASN A 71 3.45 12.22 0.29
CA ASN A 71 3.12 13.20 1.32
C ASN A 71 1.62 13.48 1.43
N GLY A 72 1.11 13.52 2.67
CA GLY A 72 -0.31 13.78 2.95
C GLY A 72 -0.85 15.12 2.43
N THR A 73 0.01 16.14 2.23
CA THR A 73 -0.43 17.40 1.61
C THR A 73 -0.93 17.20 0.18
N ALA A 74 -0.36 16.25 -0.57
CA ALA A 74 -0.87 15.90 -1.89
C ALA A 74 -2.28 15.31 -1.79
N GLY A 75 -2.54 14.44 -0.81
CA GLY A 75 -3.86 13.88 -0.53
C GLY A 75 -4.91 14.96 -0.24
N LEU A 76 -4.58 15.91 0.63
CA LEU A 76 -5.46 17.05 0.93
C LEU A 76 -5.73 17.89 -0.34
N ALA A 77 -4.70 18.14 -1.15
CA ALA A 77 -4.87 18.84 -2.42
C ALA A 77 -5.78 18.07 -3.39
N GLY A 78 -5.69 16.74 -3.43
CA GLY A 78 -6.57 15.87 -4.21
C GLY A 78 -8.03 15.99 -3.81
N ALA A 79 -8.30 15.95 -2.50
CA ALA A 79 -9.65 16.16 -1.96
C ALA A 79 -10.22 17.53 -2.36
N ILE A 80 -9.45 18.60 -2.18
CA ILE A 80 -9.85 19.97 -2.53
C ILE A 80 -10.10 20.09 -4.05
N GLY A 81 -9.21 19.53 -4.87
CA GLY A 81 -9.35 19.51 -6.32
C GLY A 81 -10.64 18.83 -6.77
N TYR A 82 -10.94 17.64 -6.22
CA TYR A 82 -12.16 16.89 -6.54
C TYR A 82 -13.43 17.65 -6.15
N LEU A 83 -13.46 18.27 -4.97
CA LEU A 83 -14.61 19.04 -4.51
C LEU A 83 -14.88 20.25 -5.41
N ILE A 84 -13.82 20.98 -5.82
CA ILE A 84 -13.93 22.12 -6.73
C ILE A 84 -14.39 21.68 -8.12
N GLU A 85 -13.73 20.67 -8.70
CA GLU A 85 -14.07 20.11 -10.01
C GLU A 85 -15.54 19.68 -10.06
N THR A 86 -15.98 18.91 -9.07
CA THR A 86 -17.35 18.40 -8.98
C THR A 86 -18.38 19.51 -8.81
N ALA A 87 -18.08 20.53 -8.00
CA ALA A 87 -19.00 21.66 -7.80
C ALA A 87 -19.21 22.44 -9.11
N VAL A 88 -18.12 22.70 -9.86
CA VAL A 88 -18.16 23.42 -11.14
C VAL A 88 -18.92 22.61 -12.20
N MET A 89 -18.65 21.31 -12.30
CA MET A 89 -19.33 20.46 -13.27
C MET A 89 -20.84 20.39 -13.01
N LYS A 90 -21.26 20.28 -11.75
CA LYS A 90 -22.68 20.25 -11.37
C LYS A 90 -23.40 21.58 -11.58
N ASP A 91 -22.68 22.70 -11.51
CA ASP A 91 -23.21 24.02 -11.84
C ASP A 91 -23.52 24.15 -13.35
N ILE A 92 -22.66 23.57 -14.21
CA ILE A 92 -22.84 23.55 -15.66
C ILE A 92 -23.99 22.60 -16.06
N ASP A 93 -23.99 21.37 -15.55
CA ASP A 93 -25.07 20.41 -15.76
C ASP A 93 -25.15 19.43 -14.58
N ALA A 94 -26.22 19.55 -13.80
CA ALA A 94 -26.46 18.74 -12.60
C ALA A 94 -26.55 17.22 -12.88
N LYS A 95 -26.71 16.81 -14.15
CA LYS A 95 -26.76 15.39 -14.55
C LYS A 95 -25.38 14.79 -14.81
N LEU A 96 -24.32 15.60 -14.91
CA LEU A 96 -22.97 15.09 -15.12
C LEU A 96 -22.49 14.37 -13.86
N ASN A 97 -22.15 13.09 -14.00
CA ASN A 97 -21.59 12.29 -12.93
C ASN A 97 -20.44 11.43 -13.45
N MET A 98 -19.22 11.89 -13.17
CA MET A 98 -17.99 11.16 -13.50
C MET A 98 -17.67 10.05 -12.49
N GLY A 99 -18.36 10.01 -11.35
CA GLY A 99 -18.11 9.07 -10.26
C GLY A 99 -16.63 9.04 -9.86
N VAL A 100 -16.09 7.83 -9.69
CA VAL A 100 -14.70 7.59 -9.28
C VAL A 100 -13.68 8.22 -10.24
N LEU A 101 -14.03 8.39 -11.53
CA LEU A 101 -13.10 8.91 -12.52
C LEU A 101 -12.72 10.38 -12.27
N SER A 102 -13.66 11.21 -11.81
CA SER A 102 -13.35 12.59 -11.39
C SER A 102 -12.38 12.59 -10.21
N GLY A 103 -12.59 11.68 -9.25
CA GLY A 103 -11.64 11.47 -8.16
C GLY A 103 -10.23 11.14 -8.65
N ILE A 104 -10.10 10.16 -9.55
CA ILE A 104 -8.81 9.75 -10.12
C ILE A 104 -8.13 10.92 -10.85
N ILE A 105 -8.88 11.67 -11.66
CA ILE A 105 -8.37 12.82 -12.42
C ILE A 105 -7.88 13.93 -11.48
N ALA A 106 -8.71 14.36 -10.52
CA ALA A 106 -8.33 15.35 -9.53
C ALA A 106 -7.11 14.90 -8.71
N GLY A 107 -7.04 13.62 -8.35
CA GLY A 107 -5.90 13.04 -7.66
C GLY A 107 -4.61 13.09 -8.49
N MET A 108 -4.66 12.76 -9.77
CA MET A 108 -3.52 12.87 -10.67
C MET A 108 -3.03 14.32 -10.82
N VAL A 109 -3.96 15.28 -10.97
CA VAL A 109 -3.64 16.71 -11.03
C VAL A 109 -2.96 17.14 -9.74
N ALA A 110 -3.53 16.79 -8.58
CA ALA A 110 -2.97 17.14 -7.28
C ALA A 110 -1.57 16.57 -7.05
N GLY A 111 -1.35 15.29 -7.39
CA GLY A 111 -0.04 14.66 -7.29
C GLY A 111 0.98 15.31 -8.24
N TYR A 112 0.56 15.73 -9.44
CA TYR A 112 1.41 16.50 -10.35
C TYR A 112 1.77 17.88 -9.80
N MET A 113 0.78 18.64 -9.33
CA MET A 113 0.97 19.97 -8.73
C MET A 113 1.87 19.89 -7.50
N TYR A 114 1.71 18.86 -6.67
CA TYR A 114 2.58 18.61 -5.52
C TYR A 114 4.03 18.45 -5.96
N ASN A 115 4.30 17.54 -6.91
CA ASN A 115 5.67 17.31 -7.38
C ASN A 115 6.29 18.54 -8.06
N ARG A 116 5.46 19.43 -8.62
CA ARG A 116 5.91 20.63 -9.32
C ARG A 116 6.17 21.83 -8.41
N PHE A 117 5.36 21.99 -7.36
CA PHE A 117 5.27 23.22 -6.58
C PHE A 117 5.55 23.08 -5.07
N LYS A 118 5.79 21.86 -4.55
CA LYS A 118 6.04 21.65 -3.11
C LYS A 118 7.21 22.47 -2.54
N ASP A 119 8.14 22.91 -3.38
CA ASP A 119 9.32 23.70 -3.01
C ASP A 119 9.30 25.13 -3.61
N ILE A 120 8.13 25.63 -4.01
CA ILE A 120 8.00 26.96 -4.63
C ILE A 120 8.37 28.08 -3.64
N LYS A 121 9.15 29.06 -4.11
CA LYS A 121 9.50 30.27 -3.35
C LYS A 121 8.68 31.43 -3.89
N LEU A 122 7.92 32.08 -3.01
CA LEU A 122 7.11 33.25 -3.33
C LEU A 122 7.76 34.53 -2.77
N PRO A 123 7.42 35.71 -3.31
CA PRO A 123 7.84 36.99 -2.73
C PRO A 123 7.43 37.12 -1.26
N GLU A 124 8.13 37.97 -0.49
CA GLU A 124 7.94 38.08 0.97
C GLU A 124 6.49 38.31 1.40
N TYR A 125 5.75 39.16 0.67
CA TYR A 125 4.34 39.44 0.97
C TYR A 125 3.39 38.24 0.72
N LEU A 126 3.83 37.21 -0.01
CA LEU A 126 3.10 35.94 -0.24
C LEU A 126 3.81 34.73 0.39
N ALA A 127 4.88 34.93 1.16
CA ALA A 127 5.71 33.83 1.68
C ALA A 127 4.91 32.82 2.53
N PHE A 128 3.81 33.27 3.17
CA PHE A 128 2.89 32.38 3.89
C PHE A 128 2.34 31.23 3.03
N PHE A 129 2.11 31.49 1.75
CA PHE A 129 1.58 30.53 0.78
C PHE A 129 2.67 29.70 0.09
N GLY A 130 3.95 29.91 0.41
CA GLY A 130 5.08 29.21 -0.22
C GLY A 130 5.16 27.72 0.12
N GLY A 131 5.97 27.00 -0.65
CA GLY A 131 6.23 25.56 -0.49
C GLY A 131 4.96 24.71 -0.59
N LYS A 132 4.85 23.69 0.27
CA LYS A 132 3.75 22.71 0.26
C LYS A 132 2.36 23.34 0.43
N ARG A 133 2.26 24.51 1.08
CA ARG A 133 0.99 25.24 1.26
C ARG A 133 0.43 25.80 -0.05
N PHE A 134 1.29 26.03 -1.04
CA PHE A 134 0.86 26.45 -2.37
C PHE A 134 0.14 25.35 -3.14
N VAL A 135 0.42 24.08 -2.82
CA VAL A 135 -0.03 22.94 -3.61
C VAL A 135 -1.56 22.85 -3.65
N PRO A 136 -2.31 22.88 -2.53
CA PRO A 136 -3.78 22.93 -2.58
C PRO A 136 -4.35 24.09 -3.39
N ILE A 137 -3.69 25.26 -3.37
CA ILE A 137 -4.11 26.45 -4.11
C ILE A 137 -3.96 26.22 -5.62
N ALA A 138 -2.76 25.79 -6.04
CA ALA A 138 -2.49 25.48 -7.44
C ALA A 138 -3.40 24.37 -7.98
N THR A 139 -3.63 23.32 -7.18
CA THR A 139 -4.55 22.24 -7.53
C THR A 139 -5.98 22.74 -7.65
N GLY A 140 -6.46 23.53 -6.69
CA GLY A 140 -7.82 24.07 -6.74
C GLY A 140 -8.07 24.93 -7.98
N VAL A 141 -7.12 25.80 -8.33
CA VAL A 141 -7.19 26.59 -9.57
C VAL A 141 -7.16 25.70 -10.81
N ALA A 142 -6.28 24.70 -10.85
CA ALA A 142 -6.21 23.77 -11.98
C ALA A 142 -7.51 22.96 -12.14
N CYS A 143 -8.07 22.45 -11.04
CA CYS A 143 -9.32 21.70 -11.02
C CYS A 143 -10.55 22.57 -11.29
N LEU A 144 -10.53 23.87 -10.99
CA LEU A 144 -11.54 24.82 -11.44
C LEU A 144 -11.60 24.88 -12.97
N PHE A 145 -10.45 25.15 -13.62
CA PHE A 145 -10.39 25.19 -15.09
C PHE A 145 -10.72 23.83 -15.71
N LEU A 146 -10.26 22.75 -15.09
CA LEU A 146 -10.56 21.40 -15.53
C LEU A 146 -12.05 21.08 -15.40
N GLY A 147 -12.70 21.47 -14.30
CA GLY A 147 -14.14 21.32 -14.11
C GLY A 147 -14.96 22.09 -15.14
N ILE A 148 -14.53 23.30 -15.52
CA ILE A 148 -15.16 24.06 -16.62
C ILE A 148 -15.01 23.29 -17.95
N LEU A 149 -13.79 22.87 -18.27
CA LEU A 149 -13.50 22.13 -19.49
C LEU A 149 -14.31 20.83 -19.57
N LEU A 150 -14.27 20.03 -18.51
CA LEU A 150 -14.99 18.76 -18.41
C LEU A 150 -16.51 19.00 -18.40
N GLY A 151 -17.02 20.05 -17.76
CA GLY A 151 -18.45 20.38 -17.80
C GLY A 151 -19.00 20.51 -19.22
N PHE A 152 -18.23 21.10 -20.15
CA PHE A 152 -18.65 21.22 -21.56
C PHE A 152 -18.28 20.00 -22.42
N VAL A 153 -17.12 19.38 -22.18
CA VAL A 153 -16.58 18.32 -23.04
C VAL A 153 -17.03 16.92 -22.61
N TRP A 154 -17.48 16.74 -21.36
CA TRP A 154 -17.79 15.43 -20.81
C TRP A 154 -19.04 14.81 -21.42
N LYS A 155 -20.03 15.60 -21.86
CA LYS A 155 -21.31 15.07 -22.34
C LYS A 155 -21.20 14.04 -23.48
N PRO A 156 -20.44 14.26 -24.57
CA PRO A 156 -20.18 13.21 -25.56
C PRO A 156 -19.47 11.97 -25.00
N VAL A 157 -18.54 12.17 -24.06
CA VAL A 157 -17.80 11.07 -23.41
C VAL A 157 -18.75 10.25 -22.53
N GLN A 158 -19.61 10.91 -21.77
CA GLN A 158 -20.66 10.29 -20.97
C GLN A 158 -21.58 9.45 -21.86
N LEU A 159 -22.04 10.00 -23.00
CA LEU A 159 -22.89 9.24 -23.93
C LEU A 159 -22.17 7.98 -24.46
N GLY A 160 -20.87 8.08 -24.76
CA GLY A 160 -20.06 6.93 -25.18
C GLY A 160 -19.95 5.88 -24.06
N ILE A 161 -19.69 6.31 -22.83
CA ILE A 161 -19.63 5.45 -21.64
C ILE A 161 -20.98 4.79 -21.38
N ASP A 162 -22.08 5.54 -21.45
CA ASP A 162 -23.44 5.05 -21.24
C ASP A 162 -23.83 4.04 -22.32
N THR A 163 -23.45 4.29 -23.59
CA THR A 163 -23.70 3.36 -24.69
C THR A 163 -22.93 2.06 -24.50
N ALA A 164 -21.65 2.16 -24.15
CA ALA A 164 -20.81 1.01 -23.86
C ALA A 164 -21.31 0.22 -22.63
N GLY A 165 -21.75 0.93 -21.58
CA GLY A 165 -22.32 0.34 -20.37
C GLY A 165 -23.66 -0.34 -20.61
N ASN A 166 -24.56 0.30 -21.37
CA ASN A 166 -25.83 -0.28 -21.78
C ASN A 166 -25.59 -1.53 -22.64
N TRP A 167 -24.68 -1.49 -23.61
CA TRP A 167 -24.31 -2.68 -24.37
C TRP A 167 -23.77 -3.78 -23.44
N LEU A 168 -22.83 -3.44 -22.55
CA LEU A 168 -22.20 -4.42 -21.66
C LEU A 168 -23.24 -5.11 -20.75
N THR A 169 -24.17 -4.35 -20.18
CA THR A 169 -25.22 -4.84 -19.27
C THR A 169 -26.33 -5.61 -19.96
N THR A 170 -26.66 -5.27 -21.21
CA THR A 170 -27.75 -5.91 -21.98
C THR A 170 -27.29 -7.08 -22.84
N ALA A 171 -25.98 -7.21 -23.12
CA ALA A 171 -25.42 -8.29 -23.95
C ALA A 171 -25.44 -9.68 -23.28
N GLY A 172 -25.96 -9.80 -22.05
CA GLY A 172 -26.06 -11.05 -21.31
C GLY A 172 -24.69 -11.72 -21.13
N ALA A 173 -24.62 -13.02 -21.40
CA ALA A 173 -23.40 -13.81 -21.25
C ALA A 173 -22.20 -13.28 -22.07
N LEU A 174 -22.44 -12.64 -23.23
CA LEU A 174 -21.36 -12.04 -24.02
C LEU A 174 -20.80 -10.79 -23.35
N GLY A 175 -21.65 -9.97 -22.74
CA GLY A 175 -21.23 -8.79 -21.99
C GLY A 175 -20.37 -9.16 -20.79
N THR A 176 -20.81 -10.14 -20.00
CA THR A 176 -20.06 -10.62 -18.83
C THR A 176 -18.76 -11.35 -19.24
N PHE A 177 -18.75 -12.05 -20.39
CA PHE A 177 -17.53 -12.59 -20.99
C PHE A 177 -16.48 -11.51 -21.26
N VAL A 178 -16.86 -10.50 -22.03
CA VAL A 178 -15.95 -9.41 -22.44
C VAL A 178 -15.43 -8.68 -21.22
N PHE A 179 -16.29 -8.38 -20.25
CA PHE A 179 -15.88 -7.81 -18.98
C PHE A 179 -14.85 -8.67 -18.25
N GLY A 180 -15.09 -9.99 -18.10
CA GLY A 180 -14.17 -10.89 -17.42
C GLY A 180 -12.79 -10.98 -18.09
N VAL A 181 -12.74 -11.04 -19.42
CA VAL A 181 -11.48 -11.06 -20.18
C VAL A 181 -10.71 -9.75 -20.01
N LEU A 182 -11.38 -8.60 -20.22
CA LEU A 182 -10.75 -7.29 -20.07
C LEU A 182 -10.27 -7.04 -18.64
N ASN A 183 -11.06 -7.45 -17.65
CA ASN A 183 -10.71 -7.37 -16.24
C ASN A 183 -9.39 -8.08 -15.95
N ARG A 184 -9.20 -9.30 -16.47
CA ARG A 184 -7.93 -9.99 -16.30
C ARG A 184 -6.81 -9.34 -17.09
N ILE A 185 -6.99 -8.97 -18.36
CA ILE A 185 -5.92 -8.33 -19.15
C ILE A 185 -5.42 -7.03 -18.50
N LEU A 186 -6.35 -6.20 -18.01
CA LEU A 186 -6.05 -4.92 -17.38
C LEU A 186 -5.52 -5.06 -15.94
N LEU A 187 -5.55 -6.26 -15.36
CA LEU A 187 -4.97 -6.50 -14.04
C LEU A 187 -3.45 -6.33 -14.03
N ALA A 188 -2.78 -6.70 -15.13
CA ALA A 188 -1.34 -6.53 -15.32
C ALA A 188 -0.86 -5.07 -15.09
N THR A 189 -1.75 -4.11 -15.31
CA THR A 189 -1.46 -2.67 -15.22
C THR A 189 -2.20 -1.98 -14.07
N GLY A 190 -3.05 -2.72 -13.34
CA GLY A 190 -3.94 -2.17 -12.32
C GLY A 190 -5.16 -1.41 -12.88
N LEU A 191 -5.30 -1.30 -14.21
CA LEU A 191 -6.41 -0.58 -14.84
C LEU A 191 -7.75 -1.31 -14.76
N HIS A 192 -7.75 -2.58 -14.38
CA HIS A 192 -8.98 -3.35 -14.15
C HIS A 192 -9.90 -2.68 -13.11
N HIS A 193 -9.35 -1.91 -12.17
CA HIS A 193 -10.15 -1.13 -11.22
C HIS A 193 -11.06 -0.09 -11.89
N ILE A 194 -10.65 0.47 -13.03
CA ILE A 194 -11.48 1.45 -13.76
C ILE A 194 -12.74 0.78 -14.31
N ILE A 195 -12.57 -0.36 -14.99
CA ILE A 195 -13.73 -1.08 -15.55
C ILE A 195 -14.58 -1.71 -14.45
N ASN A 196 -13.98 -2.10 -13.32
CA ASN A 196 -14.71 -2.53 -12.14
C ASN A 196 -15.56 -1.39 -11.59
N SER A 197 -15.00 -0.18 -11.47
CA SER A 197 -15.76 0.96 -10.99
C SER A 197 -16.98 1.25 -11.87
N LEU A 198 -16.82 1.15 -13.19
CA LEU A 198 -17.93 1.33 -14.12
C LEU A 198 -18.98 0.22 -13.97
N ALA A 199 -18.58 -1.05 -14.03
CA ALA A 199 -19.52 -2.18 -13.96
C ALA A 199 -20.23 -2.28 -12.60
N TRP A 200 -19.50 -2.13 -11.50
CA TRP A 200 -19.99 -2.40 -10.16
C TRP A 200 -20.68 -1.20 -9.50
N PHE A 201 -20.33 0.04 -9.87
CA PHE A 201 -20.88 1.25 -9.22
C PHE A 201 -21.64 2.20 -10.15
N VAL A 202 -21.52 2.07 -11.48
CA VAL A 202 -22.11 3.02 -12.43
C VAL A 202 -23.16 2.38 -13.33
N PHE A 203 -22.86 1.24 -13.96
CA PHE A 203 -23.70 0.68 -15.01
C PHE A 203 -24.95 -0.03 -14.47
N GLY A 204 -26.08 0.24 -15.13
CA GLY A 204 -27.40 -0.24 -14.73
C GLY A 204 -28.02 0.59 -13.61
N SER A 205 -29.34 0.54 -13.50
CA SER A 205 -30.12 1.22 -12.48
C SER A 205 -31.19 0.30 -11.93
N TYR A 206 -31.46 0.39 -10.64
CA TYR A 206 -32.56 -0.32 -9.99
C TYR A 206 -33.26 0.61 -9.00
N THR A 207 -34.58 0.56 -8.97
CA THR A 207 -35.39 1.25 -7.96
C THR A 207 -35.90 0.18 -6.99
N PRO A 208 -35.45 0.19 -5.73
CA PRO A 208 -35.91 -0.75 -4.71
C PRO A 208 -37.44 -0.71 -4.53
N ALA A 209 -38.05 -1.89 -4.36
CA ALA A 209 -39.51 -2.02 -4.26
C ALA A 209 -40.10 -1.42 -2.96
N ASP A 210 -39.26 -1.16 -1.97
CA ASP A 210 -39.60 -0.52 -0.69
C ASP A 210 -39.62 1.01 -0.76
N GLY A 211 -39.42 1.60 -1.95
CA GLY A 211 -39.43 3.05 -2.16
C GLY A 211 -38.08 3.73 -1.89
N GLY A 212 -37.00 2.96 -1.78
CA GLY A 212 -35.63 3.48 -1.69
C GLY A 212 -35.20 4.30 -2.91
N ALA A 213 -34.13 5.08 -2.74
CA ALA A 213 -33.53 5.84 -3.84
C ALA A 213 -33.02 4.91 -4.96
N VAL A 214 -32.97 5.42 -6.19
CA VAL A 214 -32.38 4.68 -7.32
C VAL A 214 -30.92 4.37 -7.02
N VAL A 215 -30.55 3.09 -7.14
CA VAL A 215 -29.17 2.62 -7.00
C VAL A 215 -28.58 2.27 -8.37
N HIS A 216 -27.28 2.47 -8.52
CA HIS A 216 -26.54 2.27 -9.75
C HIS A 216 -25.37 1.31 -9.56
N GLY A 217 -25.03 0.58 -10.63
CA GLY A 217 -23.94 -0.41 -10.60
C GLY A 217 -24.37 -1.78 -10.13
N ASP A 218 -23.76 -2.82 -10.71
CA ASP A 218 -24.12 -4.23 -10.45
C ASP A 218 -24.02 -4.62 -8.97
N LEU A 219 -23.05 -4.05 -8.23
CA LEU A 219 -22.85 -4.32 -6.81
C LEU A 219 -23.98 -3.72 -5.97
N HIS A 220 -24.26 -2.43 -6.10
CA HIS A 220 -25.31 -1.79 -5.31
C HIS A 220 -26.69 -2.34 -5.65
N ARG A 221 -26.96 -2.66 -6.92
CA ARG A 221 -28.21 -3.30 -7.35
C ARG A 221 -28.41 -4.66 -6.66
N PHE A 222 -27.37 -5.50 -6.63
CA PHE A 222 -27.43 -6.80 -5.96
C PHE A 222 -27.76 -6.65 -4.46
N PHE A 223 -27.07 -5.75 -3.75
CA PHE A 223 -27.31 -5.52 -2.32
C PHE A 223 -28.63 -4.80 -2.02
N ALA A 224 -29.19 -4.07 -2.98
CA ALA A 224 -30.54 -3.52 -2.90
C ALA A 224 -31.65 -4.54 -3.24
N GLY A 225 -31.29 -5.79 -3.53
CA GLY A 225 -32.24 -6.89 -3.76
C GLY A 225 -32.68 -7.08 -5.21
N ASP A 226 -32.00 -6.47 -6.19
CA ASP A 226 -32.24 -6.74 -7.61
C ASP A 226 -31.83 -8.17 -7.98
N LYS A 227 -32.81 -9.02 -8.30
CA LYS A 227 -32.57 -10.43 -8.62
C LYS A 227 -31.87 -10.67 -9.96
N SER A 228 -31.74 -9.64 -10.80
CA SER A 228 -31.02 -9.69 -12.08
C SER A 228 -29.56 -9.24 -11.97
N ALA A 229 -29.15 -8.65 -10.84
CA ALA A 229 -27.82 -8.12 -10.61
C ALA A 229 -26.83 -9.17 -10.09
N GLY A 230 -25.54 -8.83 -10.02
CA GLY A 230 -24.45 -9.72 -9.63
C GLY A 230 -23.82 -10.49 -10.81
N GLY A 231 -24.25 -10.22 -12.04
CA GLY A 231 -23.75 -10.90 -13.25
C GLY A 231 -22.28 -10.57 -13.55
N PHE A 232 -21.82 -9.37 -13.20
CA PHE A 232 -20.42 -8.92 -13.33
C PHE A 232 -19.55 -9.30 -12.14
N MET A 233 -20.09 -10.11 -11.22
CA MET A 233 -19.44 -10.48 -9.95
C MET A 233 -19.35 -12.01 -9.80
N THR A 234 -20.43 -12.71 -10.11
CA THR A 234 -20.60 -14.15 -9.83
C THR A 234 -19.49 -15.02 -10.41
N GLY A 235 -19.08 -14.76 -11.66
CA GLY A 235 -18.08 -15.59 -12.34
C GLY A 235 -16.67 -15.53 -11.74
N PHE A 236 -16.42 -14.66 -10.75
CA PHE A 236 -15.15 -14.68 -10.03
C PHE A 236 -15.10 -15.79 -8.97
N PHE A 237 -16.23 -16.21 -8.38
CA PHE A 237 -16.25 -17.24 -7.33
C PHE A 237 -15.69 -18.59 -7.81
N PRO A 238 -16.09 -19.16 -8.98
CA PRO A 238 -15.51 -20.41 -9.48
C PRO A 238 -13.99 -20.32 -9.71
N ILE A 239 -13.49 -19.14 -10.08
CA ILE A 239 -12.07 -18.91 -10.35
C ILE A 239 -11.29 -18.80 -9.04
N MET A 240 -11.70 -17.92 -8.14
CA MET A 240 -10.96 -17.59 -6.92
C MET A 240 -11.00 -18.73 -5.90
N MET A 241 -12.15 -19.40 -5.76
CA MET A 241 -12.31 -20.49 -4.80
C MET A 241 -11.79 -21.84 -5.31
N PHE A 242 -11.71 -22.06 -6.63
CA PHE A 242 -11.37 -23.38 -7.18
C PHE A 242 -10.31 -23.34 -8.27
N GLY A 243 -10.49 -22.51 -9.29
CA GLY A 243 -9.57 -22.43 -10.43
C GLY A 243 -8.13 -22.08 -10.03
N LEU A 244 -7.93 -20.96 -9.34
CA LEU A 244 -6.61 -20.51 -8.92
C LEU A 244 -5.95 -21.40 -7.85
N PRO A 245 -6.67 -21.89 -6.82
CA PRO A 245 -6.14 -22.93 -5.94
C PRO A 245 -5.69 -24.20 -6.70
N ALA A 246 -6.45 -24.62 -7.72
CA ALA A 246 -6.08 -25.74 -8.57
C ALA A 246 -4.86 -25.44 -9.47
N ALA A 247 -4.71 -24.20 -9.94
CA ALA A 247 -3.49 -23.75 -10.61
C ALA A 247 -2.27 -23.79 -9.68
N CYS A 248 -2.41 -23.36 -8.42
CA CYS A 248 -1.35 -23.50 -7.41
C CYS A 248 -0.97 -24.97 -7.20
N LEU A 249 -1.95 -25.87 -7.12
CA LEU A 249 -1.69 -27.31 -7.03
C LEU A 249 -0.96 -27.86 -8.27
N ALA A 250 -1.34 -27.40 -9.47
CA ALA A 250 -0.66 -27.78 -10.71
C ALA A 250 0.79 -27.27 -10.73
N MET A 251 1.05 -26.02 -10.35
CA MET A 251 2.39 -25.46 -10.24
C MET A 251 3.25 -26.24 -9.23
N PHE A 252 2.68 -26.61 -8.09
CA PHE A 252 3.36 -27.44 -7.08
C PHE A 252 3.73 -28.82 -7.64
N HIS A 253 2.81 -29.49 -8.34
CA HIS A 253 3.07 -30.80 -8.94
C HIS A 253 4.06 -30.76 -10.11
N GLU A 254 4.18 -29.65 -10.81
CA GLU A 254 5.16 -29.49 -11.88
C GLU A 254 6.52 -28.97 -11.40
N ALA A 255 6.65 -28.52 -10.15
CA ALA A 255 7.94 -28.20 -9.56
C ALA A 255 8.81 -29.46 -9.35
N PRO A 256 10.15 -29.36 -9.51
CA PRO A 256 11.10 -30.43 -9.21
C PRO A 256 10.92 -30.92 -7.77
N LYS A 257 11.05 -32.23 -7.55
CA LYS A 257 10.74 -32.86 -6.25
C LYS A 257 11.54 -32.22 -5.11
N GLU A 258 12.77 -31.82 -5.40
CA GLU A 258 13.73 -31.23 -4.48
C GLU A 258 13.30 -29.82 -4.02
N ARG A 259 12.57 -29.09 -4.87
CA ARG A 259 12.10 -27.71 -4.59
C ARG A 259 10.67 -27.66 -4.05
N ARG A 260 9.93 -28.77 -4.11
CA ARG A 260 8.51 -28.84 -3.67
C ARG A 260 8.31 -28.44 -2.22
N ALA A 261 9.23 -28.80 -1.31
CA ALA A 261 9.13 -28.41 0.09
C ALA A 261 9.10 -26.88 0.26
N VAL A 262 9.93 -26.16 -0.50
CA VAL A 262 10.04 -24.70 -0.45
C VAL A 262 8.85 -24.03 -1.13
N VAL A 263 8.48 -24.47 -2.34
CA VAL A 263 7.38 -23.84 -3.08
C VAL A 263 5.99 -24.22 -2.56
N GLY A 264 5.86 -25.36 -1.87
CA GLY A 264 4.60 -25.86 -1.35
C GLY A 264 3.95 -24.91 -0.35
N GLY A 265 4.72 -24.41 0.62
CA GLY A 265 4.21 -23.44 1.61
C GLY A 265 3.78 -22.12 0.97
N LEU A 266 4.56 -21.62 0.01
CA LEU A 266 4.24 -20.41 -0.75
C LEU A 266 2.94 -20.56 -1.56
N LEU A 267 2.84 -21.62 -2.36
CA LEU A 267 1.68 -21.88 -3.22
C LEU A 267 0.42 -22.16 -2.41
N PHE A 268 0.54 -22.87 -1.28
CA PHE A 268 -0.59 -23.11 -0.37
C PHE A 268 -1.09 -21.80 0.26
N SER A 269 -0.19 -20.94 0.76
CA SER A 269 -0.57 -19.65 1.35
C SER A 269 -1.29 -18.75 0.36
N MET A 270 -0.79 -18.66 -0.89
CA MET A 270 -1.43 -17.88 -1.93
C MET A 270 -2.80 -18.47 -2.32
N ALA A 271 -2.91 -19.79 -2.47
CA ALA A 271 -4.17 -20.48 -2.75
C ALA A 271 -5.20 -20.26 -1.65
N LEU A 272 -4.80 -20.38 -0.37
CA LEU A 272 -5.66 -20.16 0.77
C LEU A 272 -6.14 -18.70 0.84
N THR A 273 -5.26 -17.75 0.54
CA THR A 273 -5.61 -16.32 0.49
C THR A 273 -6.65 -16.06 -0.60
N ALA A 274 -6.42 -16.56 -1.82
CA ALA A 274 -7.39 -16.43 -2.91
C ALA A 274 -8.73 -17.11 -2.58
N PHE A 275 -8.69 -18.30 -1.98
CA PHE A 275 -9.90 -19.03 -1.58
C PHE A 275 -10.70 -18.26 -0.54
N LEU A 276 -10.08 -17.78 0.54
CA LEU A 276 -10.79 -17.13 1.65
C LEU A 276 -11.25 -15.73 1.29
N THR A 277 -10.35 -14.94 0.70
CA THR A 277 -10.53 -13.49 0.55
C THR A 277 -10.82 -13.05 -0.88
N GLY A 278 -10.57 -13.89 -1.89
CA GLY A 278 -10.68 -13.53 -3.30
C GLY A 278 -9.52 -12.69 -3.84
N VAL A 279 -8.45 -12.47 -3.06
CA VAL A 279 -7.24 -11.76 -3.54
C VAL A 279 -6.41 -12.71 -4.42
N THR A 280 -6.24 -12.35 -5.69
CA THR A 280 -5.65 -13.24 -6.72
C THR A 280 -4.25 -12.82 -7.16
N GLU A 281 -3.89 -11.57 -6.90
CA GLU A 281 -2.68 -10.93 -7.39
C GLU A 281 -1.40 -11.69 -7.04
N PRO A 282 -1.22 -12.23 -5.81
CA PRO A 282 -0.02 -13.01 -5.49
C PRO A 282 0.16 -14.22 -6.40
N ILE A 283 -0.93 -14.91 -6.75
CA ILE A 283 -0.92 -16.07 -7.65
C ILE A 283 -0.64 -15.61 -9.08
N GLU A 284 -1.43 -14.68 -9.60
CA GLU A 284 -1.33 -14.20 -10.97
C GLU A 284 0.05 -13.60 -11.26
N TYR A 285 0.61 -12.84 -10.32
CA TYR A 285 1.93 -12.20 -10.46
C TYR A 285 3.07 -13.22 -10.51
N SER A 286 2.85 -14.43 -9.97
CA SER A 286 3.85 -15.50 -9.97
C SER A 286 4.08 -16.11 -11.36
N PHE A 287 3.09 -16.04 -12.27
CA PHE A 287 3.20 -16.64 -13.60
C PHE A 287 2.92 -15.67 -14.76
N MET A 288 2.20 -14.56 -14.55
CA MET A 288 1.83 -13.60 -15.60
C MET A 288 2.99 -13.20 -16.52
N PHE A 289 4.16 -12.91 -15.93
CA PHE A 289 5.31 -12.42 -16.68
C PHE A 289 6.23 -13.53 -17.19
N LEU A 290 6.21 -14.69 -16.53
CA LEU A 290 7.06 -15.84 -16.84
C LEU A 290 6.38 -16.79 -17.83
N ALA A 291 5.05 -16.81 -17.84
CA ALA A 291 4.19 -17.63 -18.68
C ALA A 291 2.97 -16.82 -19.18
N PRO A 292 3.17 -15.84 -20.10
CA PRO A 292 2.08 -15.00 -20.62
C PRO A 292 0.93 -15.79 -21.27
N VAL A 293 1.24 -16.96 -21.84
CA VAL A 293 0.23 -17.87 -22.41
C VAL A 293 -0.75 -18.38 -21.35
N LEU A 294 -0.25 -18.77 -20.17
CA LEU A 294 -1.12 -19.18 -19.05
C LEU A 294 -1.99 -18.03 -18.56
N TYR A 295 -1.47 -16.80 -18.61
CA TYR A 295 -2.24 -15.62 -18.25
C TYR A 295 -3.33 -15.30 -19.27
N GLY A 296 -3.05 -15.45 -20.57
CA GLY A 296 -4.08 -15.35 -21.61
C GLY A 296 -5.18 -16.39 -21.44
N ILE A 297 -4.81 -17.65 -21.16
CA ILE A 297 -5.77 -18.73 -20.86
C ILE A 297 -6.60 -18.37 -19.62
N HIS A 298 -5.95 -17.93 -18.54
CA HIS A 298 -6.63 -17.49 -17.33
C HIS A 298 -7.64 -16.37 -17.62
N ALA A 299 -7.27 -15.37 -18.42
CA ALA A 299 -8.17 -14.27 -18.81
C ALA A 299 -9.41 -14.77 -19.56
N VAL A 300 -9.23 -15.66 -20.54
CA VAL A 300 -10.35 -16.25 -21.29
C VAL A 300 -11.23 -17.10 -20.39
N LEU A 301 -10.65 -17.93 -19.52
CA LEU A 301 -11.40 -18.76 -18.58
C LEU A 301 -12.19 -17.92 -17.58
N THR A 302 -11.67 -16.78 -17.12
CA THR A 302 -12.43 -15.86 -16.26
C THR A 302 -13.61 -15.28 -17.03
N GLY A 303 -13.42 -14.82 -18.27
CA GLY A 303 -14.54 -14.41 -19.13
C GLY A 303 -15.59 -15.51 -19.29
N LEU A 304 -15.17 -16.73 -19.60
CA LEU A 304 -16.09 -17.87 -19.74
C LEU A 304 -16.83 -18.17 -18.43
N SER A 305 -16.20 -17.98 -17.28
CA SER A 305 -16.84 -18.24 -15.99
C SER A 305 -17.99 -17.27 -15.76
N LEU A 306 -17.75 -15.98 -16.01
CA LEU A 306 -18.77 -14.95 -15.96
C LEU A 306 -19.90 -15.19 -16.98
N ALA A 307 -19.55 -15.61 -18.19
CA ALA A 307 -20.52 -15.93 -19.25
C ALA A 307 -21.42 -17.10 -18.86
N ILE A 308 -20.82 -18.18 -18.36
CA ILE A 308 -21.53 -19.40 -17.95
C ILE A 308 -22.43 -19.11 -16.74
N CYS A 309 -21.94 -18.39 -15.73
CA CYS A 309 -22.76 -17.97 -14.60
C CYS A 309 -23.98 -17.15 -15.06
N SER A 310 -23.76 -16.18 -15.94
CA SER A 310 -24.84 -15.38 -16.52
C SER A 310 -25.84 -16.23 -17.31
N ALA A 311 -25.37 -17.13 -18.17
CA ALA A 311 -26.23 -18.01 -18.98
C ALA A 311 -27.05 -18.98 -18.12
N LEU A 312 -26.51 -19.44 -16.99
CA LEU A 312 -27.19 -20.34 -16.05
C LEU A 312 -28.06 -19.59 -15.03
N GLY A 313 -28.07 -18.26 -15.06
CA GLY A 313 -28.79 -17.43 -14.09
C GLY A 313 -28.28 -17.59 -12.66
N ILE A 314 -26.97 -17.75 -12.50
CA ILE A 314 -26.30 -17.77 -11.19
C ILE A 314 -25.96 -16.33 -10.84
N HIS A 315 -26.46 -15.86 -9.71
CA HIS A 315 -26.22 -14.51 -9.19
C HIS A 315 -25.72 -14.56 -7.75
N LEU A 316 -24.50 -14.08 -7.53
CA LEU A 316 -23.83 -13.88 -6.25
C LEU A 316 -23.08 -12.55 -6.30
N GLY A 317 -23.17 -11.78 -5.22
CA GLY A 317 -22.40 -10.56 -4.99
C GLY A 317 -21.29 -10.76 -3.98
N PHE A 318 -20.33 -9.85 -4.00
CA PHE A 318 -19.26 -9.68 -3.03
C PHE A 318 -19.10 -8.20 -2.72
N THR A 319 -18.58 -7.88 -1.54
CA THR A 319 -18.29 -6.49 -1.16
C THR A 319 -16.83 -6.12 -1.35
N PHE A 320 -15.94 -7.11 -1.29
CA PHE A 320 -14.51 -6.95 -1.50
C PHE A 320 -14.03 -7.72 -2.73
N SER A 321 -14.16 -9.05 -2.68
CA SER A 321 -13.76 -9.94 -3.77
C SER A 321 -14.47 -11.28 -3.63
N ALA A 322 -14.43 -12.14 -4.65
CA ALA A 322 -15.24 -13.36 -4.71
C ALA A 322 -14.62 -14.55 -3.93
N GLY A 323 -14.20 -14.30 -2.70
CA GLY A 323 -13.70 -15.32 -1.76
C GLY A 323 -14.82 -16.05 -1.01
N ALA A 324 -14.46 -17.12 -0.31
CA ALA A 324 -15.37 -17.93 0.49
C ALA A 324 -16.09 -17.13 1.58
N ILE A 325 -15.44 -16.10 2.14
CA ILE A 325 -16.06 -15.21 3.14
C ILE A 325 -17.25 -14.47 2.52
N ASP A 326 -17.04 -13.80 1.38
CA ASP A 326 -18.10 -13.11 0.66
C ASP A 326 -19.17 -14.09 0.15
N TYR A 327 -18.78 -15.30 -0.28
CA TYR A 327 -19.74 -16.33 -0.69
C TYR A 327 -20.71 -16.67 0.43
N VAL A 328 -20.20 -16.97 1.62
CA VAL A 328 -21.03 -17.33 2.78
C VAL A 328 -21.86 -16.14 3.26
N LEU A 329 -21.23 -14.97 3.41
CA LEU A 329 -21.92 -13.78 3.90
C LEU A 329 -23.05 -13.33 2.99
N ASN A 330 -22.89 -13.43 1.66
CA ASN A 330 -23.87 -12.92 0.70
C ASN A 330 -24.78 -14.03 0.13
N TYR A 331 -24.63 -15.27 0.59
CA TYR A 331 -25.37 -16.42 0.06
C TYR A 331 -26.89 -16.25 0.13
N GLY A 332 -27.40 -15.66 1.22
CA GLY A 332 -28.84 -15.43 1.43
C GLY A 332 -29.49 -14.51 0.39
N LEU A 333 -28.70 -13.65 -0.27
CA LEU A 333 -29.17 -12.75 -1.33
C LEU A 333 -29.08 -13.38 -2.73
N SER A 334 -28.41 -14.53 -2.86
CA SER A 334 -28.06 -15.15 -4.14
C SER A 334 -29.26 -15.71 -4.90
N GLN A 335 -29.09 -15.84 -6.23
CA GLN A 335 -29.96 -16.65 -7.09
C GLN A 335 -29.16 -17.83 -7.63
N ARG A 336 -29.66 -19.06 -7.39
CA ARG A 336 -28.97 -20.30 -7.77
C ARG A 336 -27.51 -20.37 -7.29
N GLY A 337 -27.16 -19.67 -6.20
CA GLY A 337 -25.79 -19.52 -5.72
C GLY A 337 -25.07 -20.84 -5.44
N TRP A 338 -25.81 -21.88 -5.03
CA TRP A 338 -25.27 -23.23 -4.83
C TRP A 338 -24.57 -23.81 -6.07
N MET A 339 -24.99 -23.41 -7.28
CA MET A 339 -24.40 -23.87 -8.55
C MET A 339 -22.97 -23.35 -8.76
N ALA A 340 -22.53 -22.33 -8.01
CA ALA A 340 -21.16 -21.85 -8.06
C ALA A 340 -20.16 -22.92 -7.56
N ILE A 341 -20.57 -23.81 -6.66
CA ILE A 341 -19.72 -24.89 -6.13
C ILE A 341 -19.44 -25.98 -7.18
N PRO A 342 -20.44 -26.65 -7.80
CA PRO A 342 -20.16 -27.64 -8.84
C PRO A 342 -19.47 -27.03 -10.06
N LEU A 343 -19.85 -25.80 -10.45
CA LEU A 343 -19.13 -25.08 -11.50
C LEU A 343 -17.68 -24.82 -11.11
N GLY A 344 -17.44 -24.39 -9.87
CA GLY A 344 -16.12 -24.24 -9.29
C GLY A 344 -15.28 -25.51 -9.36
N LEU A 345 -15.82 -26.65 -8.96
CA LEU A 345 -15.12 -27.95 -9.06
C LEU A 345 -14.73 -28.29 -10.49
N VAL A 346 -15.63 -28.08 -11.47
CA VAL A 346 -15.31 -28.23 -12.90
C VAL A 346 -14.18 -27.30 -13.30
N TYR A 347 -14.24 -26.03 -12.88
CA TYR A 347 -13.17 -25.05 -13.10
C TYR A 347 -11.85 -25.49 -12.46
N GLY A 348 -11.86 -26.09 -11.27
CA GLY A 348 -10.69 -26.65 -10.62
C GLY A 348 -10.04 -27.75 -11.47
N ILE A 349 -10.83 -28.68 -12.00
CA ILE A 349 -10.34 -29.73 -12.90
C ILE A 349 -9.72 -29.13 -14.17
N VAL A 350 -10.43 -28.19 -14.80
CA VAL A 350 -9.97 -27.51 -16.04
C VAL A 350 -8.68 -26.73 -15.80
N TYR A 351 -8.61 -25.92 -14.75
CA TYR A 351 -7.42 -25.15 -14.39
C TYR A 351 -6.25 -26.07 -14.10
N TYR A 352 -6.44 -27.10 -13.27
CA TYR A 352 -5.38 -28.06 -12.96
C TYR A 352 -4.84 -28.73 -14.23
N GLY A 353 -5.73 -29.24 -15.09
CA GLY A 353 -5.37 -29.92 -16.33
C GLY A 353 -4.62 -29.00 -17.31
N LEU A 354 -5.16 -27.80 -17.57
CA LEU A 354 -4.55 -26.83 -18.49
C LEU A 354 -3.20 -26.34 -17.98
N PHE A 355 -3.11 -25.91 -16.71
CA PHE A 355 -1.84 -25.45 -16.15
C PHE A 355 -0.79 -26.56 -16.25
N ARG A 356 -1.12 -27.77 -15.80
CA ARG A 356 -0.19 -28.90 -15.86
C ARG A 356 0.27 -29.20 -17.29
N PHE A 357 -0.67 -29.24 -18.25
CA PHE A 357 -0.37 -29.49 -19.66
C PHE A 357 0.58 -28.44 -20.23
N PHE A 358 0.25 -27.15 -20.10
CA PHE A 358 1.04 -26.07 -20.69
C PHE A 358 2.40 -25.91 -20.00
N ILE A 359 2.44 -26.02 -18.67
CA ILE A 359 3.68 -25.98 -17.90
C ILE A 359 4.65 -27.09 -18.36
N ARG A 360 4.14 -28.31 -18.55
CA ARG A 360 4.96 -29.44 -19.00
C ARG A 360 5.33 -29.37 -20.47
N LYS A 361 4.37 -29.09 -21.35
CA LYS A 361 4.55 -29.11 -22.81
C LYS A 361 5.51 -28.02 -23.28
N PHE A 362 5.48 -26.85 -22.66
CA PHE A 362 6.28 -25.69 -23.05
C PHE A 362 7.42 -25.39 -22.06
N ASN A 363 7.64 -26.25 -21.07
CA ASN A 363 8.67 -26.07 -20.03
C ASN A 363 8.62 -24.66 -19.39
N MET A 364 7.42 -24.21 -19.01
CA MET A 364 7.23 -22.85 -18.52
C MET A 364 7.87 -22.66 -17.14
N ALA A 365 8.50 -21.51 -16.93
CA ALA A 365 9.14 -21.14 -15.67
C ALA A 365 8.10 -20.70 -14.63
N THR A 366 7.38 -21.65 -14.04
CA THR A 366 6.54 -21.43 -12.85
C THR A 366 7.36 -21.47 -11.57
N PRO A 367 6.85 -20.99 -10.41
CA PRO A 367 7.58 -21.03 -9.15
C PRO A 367 8.22 -22.39 -8.87
N GLY A 368 9.54 -22.41 -8.67
CA GLY A 368 10.33 -23.63 -8.44
C GLY A 368 10.89 -24.29 -9.70
N ARG A 369 10.52 -23.83 -10.90
CA ARG A 369 11.05 -24.30 -12.19
C ARG A 369 12.03 -23.32 -12.83
N GLU A 370 12.51 -22.32 -12.09
CA GLU A 370 13.54 -21.41 -12.59
C GLU A 370 14.83 -22.20 -12.88
N PRO A 371 15.50 -21.94 -14.02
CA PRO A 371 16.74 -22.64 -14.37
C PRO A 371 17.76 -22.50 -13.24
N ALA A 372 18.41 -23.61 -12.88
CA ALA A 372 19.52 -23.60 -11.95
C ALA A 372 20.69 -22.89 -12.63
N THR A 373 20.79 -21.57 -12.47
CA THR A 373 22.09 -20.90 -12.55
C THR A 373 22.97 -21.50 -11.46
N THR A 374 24.25 -21.74 -11.75
CA THR A 374 25.24 -22.47 -10.92
C THR A 374 25.45 -21.92 -9.48
N ASP A 375 24.65 -20.97 -9.03
CA ASP A 375 24.63 -20.42 -7.67
C ASP A 375 23.33 -20.75 -6.88
N ALA A 376 22.49 -21.65 -7.38
CA ALA A 376 21.18 -21.95 -6.76
C ALA A 376 21.20 -23.18 -5.82
N GLN A 377 22.20 -23.27 -4.95
CA GLN A 377 22.32 -24.33 -3.95
C GLN A 377 22.44 -23.79 -2.52
N THR A 378 21.57 -22.85 -2.12
CA THR A 378 21.41 -22.42 -0.71
C THR A 378 20.01 -21.88 -0.37
N ASP A 379 18.94 -22.34 -1.02
CA ASP A 379 17.58 -21.92 -0.66
C ASP A 379 16.81 -23.05 0.04
N ALA A 380 17.22 -23.31 1.29
CA ALA A 380 16.35 -23.88 2.31
C ALA A 380 16.83 -23.39 3.69
N THR A 381 16.17 -22.37 4.23
CA THR A 381 16.13 -22.19 5.69
C THR A 381 14.70 -21.82 6.07
N PRO A 382 14.08 -22.57 7.01
CA PRO A 382 12.74 -22.28 7.51
C PRO A 382 12.76 -20.98 8.33
N ALA A 383 11.58 -20.40 8.53
CA ALA A 383 11.39 -19.36 9.53
C ALA A 383 11.92 -19.87 10.90
N GLY A 384 12.93 -19.18 11.44
CA GLY A 384 13.49 -19.39 12.78
C GLY A 384 14.83 -20.14 12.80
N GLY A 385 15.93 -19.42 13.00
CA GLY A 385 17.25 -19.98 13.31
C GLY A 385 18.40 -19.01 13.04
N PHE A 386 18.99 -18.46 14.11
CA PHE A 386 20.25 -17.71 14.07
C PHE A 386 21.42 -18.70 13.90
N VAL A 387 22.31 -18.45 12.93
CA VAL A 387 23.64 -19.09 12.85
C VAL A 387 24.67 -17.97 12.59
N PRO A 388 25.81 -17.93 13.32
CA PRO A 388 26.74 -16.81 13.27
C PRO A 388 27.87 -16.98 12.23
N GLY A 389 28.26 -15.86 11.60
CA GLY A 389 29.63 -15.58 11.15
C GLY A 389 29.88 -15.47 9.63
N GLU A 390 30.12 -14.25 9.12
CA GLU A 390 31.44 -13.79 8.65
C GLU A 390 31.41 -12.29 8.27
N THR A 391 32.53 -11.60 8.50
CA THR A 391 32.67 -10.13 8.53
C THR A 391 32.74 -9.49 7.15
N VAL A 392 31.85 -8.53 6.88
CA VAL A 392 31.88 -7.63 5.71
C VAL A 392 32.08 -6.18 6.18
N PRO A 393 32.84 -5.31 5.46
CA PRO A 393 33.33 -4.04 5.98
C PRO A 393 32.25 -3.05 6.46
N ALA A 394 32.62 -2.23 7.44
CA ALA A 394 31.80 -1.38 8.30
C ALA A 394 31.05 -0.19 7.63
N ALA A 395 30.73 -0.26 6.34
CA ALA A 395 30.00 0.79 5.61
C ALA A 395 28.54 0.44 5.24
N ALA A 396 28.06 -0.78 5.53
CA ALA A 396 26.68 -1.20 5.26
C ALA A 396 26.02 -1.85 6.49
N SER A 397 25.97 -1.12 7.62
CA SER A 397 25.40 -1.65 8.86
C SER A 397 23.86 -1.75 8.84
N THR A 398 23.21 -0.98 7.99
CA THR A 398 21.75 -0.92 7.85
C THR A 398 21.26 -1.80 6.70
N ARG A 399 20.01 -2.29 6.81
CA ARG A 399 19.39 -3.12 5.77
C ARG A 399 19.32 -2.37 4.43
N ALA A 400 18.85 -1.12 4.44
CA ALA A 400 18.80 -0.29 3.24
C ALA A 400 20.19 -0.03 2.64
N GLY A 401 21.22 0.20 3.47
CA GLY A 401 22.59 0.41 2.99
C GLY A 401 23.14 -0.79 2.22
N LYS A 402 22.80 -2.00 2.67
CA LYS A 402 23.13 -3.24 1.95
C LYS A 402 22.42 -3.32 0.59
N TYR A 403 21.14 -2.95 0.53
CA TYR A 403 20.41 -2.88 -0.75
C TYR A 403 20.99 -1.80 -1.67
N ILE A 404 21.28 -0.61 -1.17
CA ILE A 404 21.87 0.48 -1.96
C ILE A 404 23.21 0.05 -2.56
N ALA A 405 24.08 -0.59 -1.77
CA ALA A 405 25.35 -1.11 -2.25
C ALA A 405 25.16 -2.17 -3.35
N ALA A 406 24.26 -3.14 -3.13
CA ALA A 406 23.96 -4.20 -4.10
C ALA A 406 23.32 -3.66 -5.39
N LEU A 407 22.67 -2.49 -5.34
CA LEU A 407 22.06 -1.81 -6.47
C LEU A 407 23.02 -0.91 -7.26
N GLY A 408 24.33 -0.96 -6.98
CA GLY A 408 25.33 -0.14 -7.65
C GLY A 408 25.55 1.23 -7.00
N GLY A 409 25.09 1.42 -5.77
CA GLY A 409 25.26 2.63 -4.98
C GLY A 409 24.15 3.66 -5.15
N ALA A 410 24.15 4.68 -4.28
CA ALA A 410 23.12 5.72 -4.23
C ALA A 410 23.01 6.52 -5.54
N SER A 411 24.15 6.77 -6.21
CA SER A 411 24.22 7.47 -7.49
C SER A 411 23.59 6.68 -8.65
N ASN A 412 23.45 5.36 -8.51
CA ASN A 412 22.81 4.53 -9.52
C ASN A 412 21.29 4.53 -9.40
N LEU A 413 20.71 5.00 -8.28
CA LEU A 413 19.27 4.96 -8.01
C LEU A 413 18.59 6.28 -8.39
N THR A 414 17.72 6.26 -9.40
CA THR A 414 16.95 7.44 -9.83
C THR A 414 15.51 7.44 -9.33
N LEU A 415 14.93 6.26 -9.15
CA LEU A 415 13.63 6.06 -8.53
C LEU A 415 13.67 4.78 -7.71
N VAL A 416 13.28 4.87 -6.45
CA VAL A 416 13.10 3.72 -5.57
C VAL A 416 11.62 3.61 -5.25
N ASP A 417 11.03 2.52 -5.69
CA ASP A 417 9.62 2.24 -5.52
C ASP A 417 9.41 0.78 -5.14
N ALA A 418 8.17 0.41 -4.80
CA ALA A 418 7.80 -0.97 -4.58
C ALA A 418 6.39 -1.25 -5.08
N CYS A 419 6.10 -2.52 -5.32
CA CYS A 419 4.75 -3.07 -5.32
C CYS A 419 4.75 -4.21 -4.30
N THR A 420 3.58 -4.59 -3.78
CA THR A 420 3.34 -5.63 -2.75
C THR A 420 4.48 -6.61 -2.47
N THR A 421 5.07 -7.24 -3.49
CA THR A 421 6.17 -8.22 -3.32
C THR A 421 7.52 -7.87 -3.97
N ARG A 422 7.70 -6.71 -4.61
CA ARG A 422 8.90 -6.35 -5.39
C ARG A 422 9.31 -4.90 -5.23
N LEU A 423 10.60 -4.62 -5.04
CA LEU A 423 11.17 -3.31 -5.33
C LEU A 423 11.12 -3.07 -6.83
N ARG A 424 10.75 -1.84 -7.20
CA ARG A 424 10.67 -1.35 -8.57
C ARG A 424 11.59 -0.15 -8.68
N LEU A 425 12.69 -0.34 -9.37
CA LEU A 425 13.80 0.59 -9.40
C LEU A 425 13.96 1.14 -10.81
N SER A 426 14.15 2.45 -10.90
CA SER A 426 14.78 3.05 -12.08
C SER A 426 16.23 3.34 -11.72
N VAL A 427 17.14 2.79 -12.51
CA VAL A 427 18.58 2.91 -12.30
C VAL A 427 19.25 3.63 -13.46
N VAL A 428 20.42 4.21 -13.22
CA VAL A 428 21.24 4.81 -14.28
C VAL A 428 21.83 3.72 -15.17
N ASP A 429 22.33 2.66 -14.54
CA ASP A 429 22.91 1.49 -15.20
C ASP A 429 22.47 0.19 -14.50
N ALA A 430 21.74 -0.66 -15.23
CA ALA A 430 21.31 -1.97 -14.76
C ALA A 430 22.46 -2.98 -14.64
N GLU A 431 23.58 -2.78 -15.33
CA GLU A 431 24.75 -3.65 -15.20
C GLU A 431 25.48 -3.47 -13.87
N ALA A 432 25.41 -2.26 -13.29
CA ALA A 432 25.94 -1.97 -11.96
C ALA A 432 25.16 -2.66 -10.80
N VAL A 433 24.01 -3.28 -11.09
CA VAL A 433 23.23 -4.02 -10.11
C VAL A 433 23.74 -5.45 -9.95
N SER A 434 24.15 -5.79 -8.73
CA SER A 434 24.63 -7.11 -8.34
C SER A 434 23.49 -8.02 -7.87
N GLU A 435 23.02 -8.88 -8.79
CA GLU A 435 22.03 -9.92 -8.44
C GLU A 435 22.51 -10.87 -7.33
N PRO A 436 23.78 -11.32 -7.31
CA PRO A 436 24.27 -12.17 -6.23
C PRO A 436 24.17 -11.50 -4.86
N GLN A 437 24.57 -10.23 -4.75
CA GLN A 437 24.48 -9.50 -3.47
C GLN A 437 23.04 -9.20 -3.06
N LEU A 438 22.14 -8.96 -4.01
CA LEU A 438 20.72 -8.80 -3.71
C LEU A 438 20.11 -10.09 -3.14
N LYS A 439 20.51 -11.26 -3.67
CA LYS A 439 20.04 -12.56 -3.16
C LYS A 439 20.54 -12.82 -1.74
N THR A 440 21.80 -12.50 -1.43
CA THR A 440 22.35 -12.71 -0.07
C THR A 440 21.67 -11.85 1.01
N ILE A 441 21.03 -10.75 0.62
CA ILE A 441 20.31 -9.84 1.53
C ILE A 441 18.79 -10.02 1.49
N GLY A 442 18.30 -11.09 0.86
CA GLY A 442 16.89 -11.52 0.93
C GLY A 442 16.08 -11.34 -0.35
N ALA A 443 16.67 -10.99 -1.49
CA ALA A 443 15.96 -10.99 -2.76
C ALA A 443 15.71 -12.41 -3.28
N ARG A 444 14.44 -12.72 -3.58
CA ARG A 444 13.98 -13.98 -4.20
C ARG A 444 14.19 -14.02 -5.71
N GLY A 445 14.49 -12.87 -6.33
CA GLY A 445 14.76 -12.77 -7.76
C GLY A 445 15.03 -11.33 -8.20
N VAL A 446 15.71 -11.16 -9.33
CA VAL A 446 16.00 -9.85 -9.92
C VAL A 446 15.62 -9.90 -11.40
N LEU A 447 14.94 -8.86 -11.88
CA LEU A 447 14.50 -8.72 -13.27
C LEU A 447 15.05 -7.41 -13.82
N LYS A 448 15.99 -7.47 -14.76
CA LYS A 448 16.50 -6.31 -15.50
C LYS A 448 15.71 -6.15 -16.80
N ARG A 449 15.02 -5.02 -16.97
CA ARG A 449 14.25 -4.68 -18.18
C ARG A 449 14.88 -3.48 -18.89
N GLY A 450 15.74 -3.77 -19.85
CA GLY A 450 16.57 -2.75 -20.51
C GLY A 450 17.64 -2.19 -19.58
N LYS A 451 18.26 -1.07 -19.96
CA LYS A 451 19.43 -0.52 -19.26
C LYS A 451 19.10 0.24 -17.96
N THR A 452 17.83 0.60 -17.74
CA THR A 452 17.46 1.55 -16.67
C THR A 452 16.34 1.07 -15.76
N SER A 453 15.79 -0.13 -15.95
CA SER A 453 14.71 -0.64 -15.10
C SER A 453 15.10 -1.97 -14.47
N VAL A 454 15.01 -2.03 -13.14
CA VAL A 454 15.30 -3.23 -12.37
C VAL A 454 14.15 -3.49 -11.40
N GLN A 455 13.71 -4.74 -11.29
CA GLN A 455 12.77 -5.16 -10.25
C GLN A 455 13.43 -6.22 -9.38
N VAL A 456 13.39 -6.02 -8.07
CA VAL A 456 13.92 -6.99 -7.10
C VAL A 456 12.73 -7.60 -6.36
N ILE A 457 12.52 -8.90 -6.51
CA ILE A 457 11.46 -9.65 -5.85
C ILE A 457 11.92 -9.95 -4.43
N ILE A 458 11.19 -9.51 -3.41
CA ILE A 458 11.57 -9.69 -1.99
C ILE A 458 10.46 -10.41 -1.23
N GLY A 459 9.20 -10.06 -1.46
CA GLY A 459 8.06 -10.47 -0.66
C GLY A 459 7.37 -9.26 0.00
N PRO A 460 6.45 -9.49 0.95
CA PRO A 460 5.53 -8.47 1.48
C PRO A 460 6.22 -7.26 2.12
N GLU A 461 7.51 -7.34 2.42
CA GLU A 461 8.31 -6.25 2.99
C GLU A 461 8.85 -5.26 1.94
N ALA A 462 8.52 -5.43 0.66
CA ALA A 462 9.08 -4.60 -0.41
C ALA A 462 8.81 -3.09 -0.21
N ASP A 463 7.61 -2.70 0.23
CA ASP A 463 7.29 -1.29 0.51
C ASP A 463 8.14 -0.74 1.67
N LEU A 464 8.31 -1.53 2.73
CA LEU A 464 9.09 -1.12 3.90
C LEU A 464 10.57 -0.97 3.58
N ILE A 465 11.14 -1.86 2.75
CA ILE A 465 12.53 -1.75 2.29
C ILE A 465 12.69 -0.56 1.34
N ALA A 466 11.71 -0.27 0.48
CA ALA A 466 11.75 0.92 -0.37
C ALA A 466 11.77 2.21 0.47
N ASP A 467 10.98 2.27 1.55
CA ASP A 467 10.97 3.39 2.48
C ASP A 467 12.30 3.57 3.20
N GLU A 468 12.90 2.48 3.69
CA GLU A 468 14.24 2.51 4.31
C GLU A 468 15.31 3.01 3.34
N ILE A 469 15.30 2.54 2.08
CA ILE A 469 16.24 2.98 1.05
C ILE A 469 16.04 4.46 0.76
N ARG A 470 14.81 4.93 0.60
CA ARG A 470 14.52 6.36 0.38
C ARG A 470 15.02 7.21 1.54
N GLY A 471 14.76 6.78 2.78
CA GLY A 471 15.26 7.45 3.96
C GLY A 471 16.79 7.56 3.99
N GLU A 472 17.51 6.50 3.62
CA GLU A 472 18.97 6.53 3.56
C GLU A 472 19.53 7.38 2.42
N LEU A 473 18.86 7.43 1.27
CA LEU A 473 19.26 8.30 0.16
C LEU A 473 19.11 9.78 0.55
N GLU A 474 18.06 10.12 1.29
CA GLU A 474 17.86 11.46 1.86
C GLU A 474 18.96 11.80 2.88
N HIS A 475 19.34 10.87 3.76
CA HIS A 475 20.43 11.06 4.74
C HIS A 475 21.84 11.07 4.12
N SER A 476 22.04 10.39 2.99
CA SER A 476 23.31 10.40 2.27
C SER A 476 23.53 11.71 1.52
N SER A 477 22.44 12.36 1.08
CA SER A 477 22.50 13.70 0.46
C SER A 477 22.91 14.80 1.46
N THR A 478 22.67 14.60 2.76
CA THR A 478 23.06 15.52 3.84
C THR A 478 24.44 15.24 4.43
N ARG A 479 25.03 14.06 4.21
CA ARG A 479 26.40 13.70 4.65
C ARG A 479 27.53 14.13 3.71
N GLY A 480 27.23 14.80 2.60
CA GLY A 480 28.24 15.34 1.68
C GLY A 480 29.10 16.50 2.23
N ALA A 481 28.98 16.86 3.51
CA ALA A 481 29.75 17.91 4.15
C ALA A 481 30.46 17.40 5.43
N THR A 482 31.77 17.18 5.31
CA THR A 482 32.84 17.08 6.34
C THR A 482 33.01 15.80 7.20
N PRO A 483 34.26 15.46 7.63
CA PRO A 483 34.69 14.08 7.92
C PRO A 483 34.84 13.69 9.41
N ALA A 484 34.68 12.37 9.61
CA ALA A 484 35.09 11.42 10.66
C ALA A 484 35.68 11.89 12.01
N SER A 485 35.14 11.32 13.11
CA SER A 485 35.93 10.78 14.23
C SER A 485 35.21 9.60 14.91
N SER A 486 36.02 8.68 15.43
CA SER A 486 35.83 7.26 15.77
C SER A 486 35.08 6.92 17.08
N ALA A 487 34.46 5.73 17.10
CA ALA A 487 33.96 4.99 18.28
C ALA A 487 35.10 4.21 19.01
N PRO A 488 34.93 3.58 20.21
CA PRO A 488 34.00 2.46 20.52
C PRO A 488 33.35 2.55 21.95
N ALA A 489 32.47 1.70 22.53
CA ALA A 489 32.08 0.29 22.36
C ALA A 489 30.65 -0.03 22.94
N GLN A 490 30.25 -1.29 22.76
CA GLN A 490 28.97 -2.05 22.84
C GLN A 490 27.96 -1.98 24.02
N PRO A 491 26.73 -2.53 23.82
CA PRO A 491 25.55 -2.40 24.70
C PRO A 491 25.27 -3.60 25.62
N VAL A 492 24.63 -3.35 26.76
CA VAL A 492 24.06 -4.39 27.66
C VAL A 492 22.57 -4.60 27.33
N ALA A 493 22.16 -5.86 27.29
CA ALA A 493 20.79 -6.31 27.02
C ALA A 493 19.81 -6.01 28.19
N ALA A 494 18.55 -5.73 27.85
CA ALA A 494 17.40 -5.87 28.76
C ALA A 494 16.16 -6.19 27.90
N ALA A 495 15.58 -7.38 27.98
CA ALA A 495 14.72 -7.92 29.04
C ALA A 495 13.30 -7.33 29.04
N SER A 496 12.33 -8.24 29.04
CA SER A 496 10.89 -8.07 28.88
C SER A 496 10.25 -7.05 29.84
N VAL A 497 9.34 -6.25 29.30
CA VAL A 497 8.58 -5.24 30.03
C VAL A 497 7.47 -5.90 30.85
N ALA A 498 7.73 -6.08 32.15
CA ALA A 498 6.70 -6.26 33.17
C ALA A 498 6.50 -4.93 33.91
N ASP A 499 5.25 -4.69 34.26
CA ASP A 499 4.69 -3.52 34.95
C ASP A 499 5.52 -3.09 36.19
N GLN A 500 6.16 -1.91 36.14
CA GLN A 500 6.91 -1.31 37.26
C GLN A 500 6.45 0.13 37.51
N THR A 501 5.32 0.27 38.19
CA THR A 501 4.71 1.57 38.52
C THR A 501 5.11 2.14 39.90
N ALA A 502 6.01 1.51 40.67
CA ALA A 502 6.29 1.98 42.05
C ALA A 502 7.73 1.80 42.58
N GLY A 503 8.78 1.86 41.74
CA GLY A 503 10.19 1.85 42.19
C GLY A 503 10.89 3.22 42.14
N PRO A 504 11.93 3.50 42.96
CA PRO A 504 12.73 4.72 42.84
C PRO A 504 13.37 4.83 41.44
N LEU A 505 13.54 6.05 40.93
CA LEU A 505 14.19 6.29 39.64
C LEU A 505 15.71 6.15 39.79
N ASP A 506 16.31 5.28 38.99
CA ASP A 506 17.76 5.06 38.90
C ASP A 506 18.19 5.27 37.43
N PRO A 507 19.14 6.18 37.15
CA PRO A 507 19.85 7.10 38.06
C PRO A 507 18.95 8.16 38.70
N ASP A 508 19.31 8.58 39.93
CA ASP A 508 18.60 9.65 40.65
C ASP A 508 18.51 10.95 39.80
N PRO A 509 17.30 11.41 39.45
CA PRO A 509 17.09 12.61 38.64
C PRO A 509 17.72 13.87 39.24
N LEU A 510 17.92 13.93 40.56
CA LEU A 510 18.51 15.09 41.25
C LEU A 510 19.93 15.40 40.76
N ARG A 511 20.65 14.40 40.27
CA ARG A 511 22.03 14.55 39.78
C ARG A 511 22.09 15.16 38.38
N TRP A 512 20.98 15.21 37.64
CA TRP A 512 20.97 15.58 36.23
C TRP A 512 20.85 17.08 35.98
N ILE A 513 20.16 17.82 36.85
CA ILE A 513 19.98 19.28 36.69
C ILE A 513 21.34 20.00 36.70
N ALA A 514 22.27 19.57 37.57
CA ALA A 514 23.62 20.10 37.59
C ALA A 514 24.40 19.77 36.30
N VAL A 515 24.17 18.58 35.73
CA VAL A 515 24.77 18.15 34.45
C VAL A 515 24.24 18.99 33.29
N PHE A 516 22.99 19.46 33.35
CA PHE A 516 22.40 20.33 32.34
C PHE A 516 22.86 21.80 32.42
N GLY A 517 23.80 22.14 33.31
CA GLY A 517 24.21 23.54 33.53
C GLY A 517 23.32 24.30 34.52
N GLY A 518 22.51 23.60 35.31
CA GLY A 518 21.61 24.16 36.31
C GLY A 518 20.17 24.36 35.81
N ALA A 519 19.25 24.60 36.74
CA ALA A 519 17.81 24.70 36.43
C ALA A 519 17.48 25.89 35.50
N THR A 520 18.23 26.99 35.60
CA THR A 520 18.07 28.18 34.76
C THR A 520 18.53 27.97 33.32
N ASN A 521 19.36 26.95 33.09
CA ASN A 521 19.81 26.60 31.76
C ASN A 521 18.80 25.73 31.00
N VAL A 522 17.85 25.07 31.68
CA VAL A 522 16.86 24.19 31.03
C VAL A 522 15.67 25.03 30.55
N VAL A 523 15.42 25.04 29.24
CA VAL A 523 14.30 25.73 28.59
C VAL A 523 13.04 24.87 28.58
N SER A 524 13.18 23.59 28.24
CA SER A 524 12.08 22.63 28.31
C SER A 524 12.57 21.20 28.56
N LEU A 525 11.70 20.39 29.16
CA LEU A 525 11.99 19.01 29.51
C LEU A 525 10.72 18.18 29.37
N ASP A 526 10.65 17.37 28.31
CA ASP A 526 9.44 16.64 27.91
C ASP A 526 9.70 15.15 27.77
N ALA A 527 8.74 14.32 28.19
CA ALA A 527 8.72 12.91 27.81
C ALA A 527 8.26 12.77 26.35
N VAL A 528 9.07 12.11 25.52
CA VAL A 528 8.78 11.89 24.09
C VAL A 528 8.94 10.41 23.72
N ALA A 529 8.15 9.95 22.74
CA ALA A 529 8.20 8.58 22.23
C ALA A 529 8.10 7.48 23.31
N GLN A 530 7.39 7.76 24.41
CA GLN A 530 7.18 6.90 25.59
C GLN A 530 8.44 6.45 26.36
N THR A 531 9.64 6.61 25.78
CA THR A 531 10.89 6.02 26.28
C THR A 531 12.03 7.00 26.49
N ARG A 532 11.83 8.28 26.14
CA ARG A 532 12.89 9.29 26.11
C ARG A 532 12.49 10.57 26.81
N LEU A 533 13.48 11.25 27.36
CA LEU A 533 13.37 12.59 27.91
C LEU A 533 14.07 13.56 26.95
N ARG A 534 13.33 14.45 26.30
CA ARG A 534 13.89 15.54 25.48
C ARG A 534 14.17 16.73 26.38
N VAL A 535 15.42 17.17 26.39
CA VAL A 535 15.89 18.34 27.13
C VAL A 535 16.36 19.40 26.14
N VAL A 536 15.85 20.62 26.29
CA VAL A 536 16.28 21.80 25.55
C VAL A 536 16.97 22.74 26.54
N VAL A 537 18.19 23.18 26.24
CA VAL A 537 18.97 24.09 27.09
C VAL A 537 19.21 25.43 26.41
N ARG A 538 19.44 26.47 27.21
CA ARG A 538 19.67 27.85 26.74
C ARG A 538 21.11 28.06 26.29
N ASP A 539 22.06 27.56 27.06
CA ASP A 539 23.49 27.62 26.79
C ASP A 539 24.06 26.19 26.71
N PRO A 540 24.32 25.69 25.50
CA PRO A 540 24.96 24.39 25.26
C PRO A 540 26.33 24.20 25.90
N SER A 541 27.06 25.29 26.17
CA SER A 541 28.43 25.24 26.67
C SER A 541 28.52 24.97 28.17
N SER A 542 27.44 25.26 28.92
CA SER A 542 27.33 24.99 30.35
C SER A 542 26.88 23.57 30.67
N VAL A 543 26.56 22.74 29.67
CA VAL A 543 26.23 21.32 29.84
C VAL A 543 27.51 20.51 30.07
N ASP A 544 27.58 19.78 31.18
CA ASP A 544 28.68 18.85 31.47
C ASP A 544 28.55 17.61 30.59
N ARG A 545 29.12 17.68 29.38
CA ARG A 545 29.06 16.63 28.37
C ARG A 545 29.73 15.33 28.83
N GLN A 546 30.74 15.41 29.69
CA GLN A 546 31.48 14.24 30.16
C GLN A 546 30.65 13.42 31.16
N ARG A 547 29.91 14.08 32.05
CA ARG A 547 28.94 13.39 32.91
C ARG A 547 27.71 12.94 32.15
N LEU A 548 27.26 13.73 31.18
CA LEU A 548 26.10 13.39 30.35
C LEU A 548 26.35 12.17 29.46
N SER A 549 27.59 11.95 29.00
CA SER A 549 27.95 10.76 28.21
C SER A 549 27.93 9.45 29.00
N GLN A 550 27.77 9.50 30.33
CA GLN A 550 27.52 8.31 31.15
C GLN A 550 26.07 7.81 31.05
N LEU A 551 25.19 8.57 30.39
CA LEU A 551 23.81 8.22 30.08
C LEU A 551 23.66 7.93 28.58
N ASP A 552 22.61 7.19 28.22
CA ASP A 552 22.24 6.95 26.82
C ASP A 552 21.64 8.21 26.19
N VAL A 553 22.49 9.10 25.69
CA VAL A 553 22.10 10.42 25.15
C VAL A 553 22.26 10.52 23.65
N ALA A 554 21.20 10.95 22.97
CA ALA A 554 21.18 11.27 21.55
C ALA A 554 20.99 12.78 21.35
N TRP A 555 22.00 13.45 20.79
CA TRP A 555 21.94 14.88 20.48
C TRP A 555 21.14 15.11 19.19
N VAL A 556 20.19 16.04 19.23
CA VAL A 556 19.36 16.46 18.08
C VAL A 556 19.94 17.71 17.44
N SER A 557 20.48 18.61 18.26
CA SER A 557 21.16 19.86 17.87
C SER A 557 22.15 20.24 18.98
N ALA A 558 22.82 21.39 18.85
CA ALA A 558 23.76 21.86 19.88
C ALA A 558 23.08 22.07 21.25
N ASP A 559 21.82 22.51 21.24
CA ASP A 559 21.00 22.90 22.39
C ASP A 559 19.91 21.89 22.78
N THR A 560 19.72 20.83 22.00
CA THR A 560 18.68 19.82 22.24
C THR A 560 19.27 18.41 22.25
N PHE A 561 18.95 17.65 23.29
CA PHE A 561 19.35 16.26 23.43
C PHE A 561 18.27 15.40 24.08
N HIS A 562 18.27 14.11 23.75
CA HIS A 562 17.35 13.11 24.26
C HIS A 562 18.09 12.14 25.16
N ILE A 563 17.59 11.88 26.36
CA ILE A 563 18.09 10.84 27.27
C ILE A 563 17.14 9.64 27.18
N VAL A 564 17.66 8.45 26.90
CA VAL A 564 16.88 7.21 26.90
C VAL A 564 16.72 6.73 28.34
N VAL A 565 15.48 6.67 28.80
CA VAL A 565 15.14 6.29 30.20
C VAL A 565 14.05 5.22 30.27
N GLY A 566 13.73 4.61 29.12
CA GLY A 566 12.72 3.57 29.00
C GLY A 566 11.33 4.04 29.45
N ALA A 567 10.49 3.09 29.87
CA ALA A 567 9.11 3.35 30.29
C ALA A 567 8.98 4.38 31.44
N ALA A 568 10.07 4.71 32.13
CA ALA A 568 10.10 5.72 33.20
C ALA A 568 10.11 7.18 32.69
N ALA A 569 10.13 7.43 31.38
CA ALA A 569 10.26 8.77 30.79
C ALA A 569 9.26 9.81 31.33
N GLN A 570 7.99 9.42 31.47
CA GLN A 570 6.97 10.32 32.03
C GLN A 570 7.22 10.65 33.51
N ARG A 571 7.75 9.69 34.28
CA ARG A 571 8.06 9.88 35.70
C ARG A 571 9.27 10.79 35.89
N TYR A 572 10.31 10.62 35.07
CA TYR A 572 11.45 11.54 35.01
C TYR A 572 11.01 12.97 34.67
N ALA A 573 10.15 13.14 33.67
CA ALA A 573 9.64 14.46 33.29
C ALA A 573 8.85 15.14 34.42
N ALA A 574 8.00 14.40 35.13
CA ALA A 574 7.20 14.92 36.24
C ALA A 574 8.07 15.36 37.45
N GLN A 575 9.08 14.56 37.82
CA GLN A 575 9.94 14.91 38.96
C GLN A 575 10.88 16.09 38.66
N LEU A 576 11.45 16.13 37.45
CA LEU A 576 12.37 17.21 37.05
C LEU A 576 11.63 18.53 36.81
N SER A 577 10.44 18.51 36.21
CA SER A 577 9.64 19.73 35.96
C SER A 577 9.25 20.44 37.25
N THR A 578 8.87 19.71 38.31
CA THR A 578 8.55 20.27 39.63
C THR A 578 9.70 21.10 40.22
N ARG A 579 10.95 20.72 39.90
CA ARG A 579 12.17 21.40 40.38
C ARG A 579 12.59 22.58 39.51
N LEU A 580 12.32 22.52 38.20
CA LEU A 580 12.54 23.65 37.29
C LEU A 580 11.64 24.84 37.61
N THR A 581 10.44 24.59 38.13
CA THR A 581 9.51 25.62 38.59
C THR A 581 9.77 26.12 40.02
N GLY A 582 10.66 25.46 40.78
CA GLY A 582 10.81 25.66 42.23
C GLY A 582 11.85 26.68 42.71
N ASN A 583 12.65 27.29 41.83
CA ASN A 583 13.79 28.14 42.23
C ASN A 583 13.58 29.66 42.05
N GLY A 584 12.35 30.12 42.23
CA GLY A 584 12.00 31.55 42.28
C GLY A 584 12.44 32.30 43.55
N GLY A 585 13.13 31.68 44.50
CA GLY A 585 13.71 32.39 45.65
C GLY A 585 14.10 31.49 46.82
N GLY A 586 15.37 31.58 47.26
CA GLY A 586 15.81 30.99 48.52
C GLY A 586 17.25 30.46 48.52
N ALA A 587 18.15 31.26 49.11
CA ALA A 587 19.51 31.02 49.61
C ALA A 587 20.28 29.70 49.31
N ALA A 588 21.53 29.87 48.86
CA ALA A 588 22.53 28.82 48.73
C ALA A 588 22.99 28.23 50.09
N PRO A 589 23.39 26.94 50.11
CA PRO A 589 24.42 26.46 51.03
C PRO A 589 25.71 26.10 50.29
N MET A 590 26.82 26.45 50.96
CA MET A 590 28.22 26.26 50.60
C MET A 590 28.67 24.78 50.42
N PRO A 591 29.82 24.53 49.78
CA PRO A 591 30.29 23.19 49.43
C PRO A 591 30.93 22.47 50.63
N ALA A 592 30.75 21.14 50.65
CA ALA A 592 31.66 20.17 51.24
C ALA A 592 31.72 18.94 50.32
#